data_AF-A0AAD6SUL8-F1
#
_entry.id   AF-A0AAD6SUL8-F1
#
_cell.length_a   1.000
_cell.length_b   1.000
_cell.length_c   1.000
_cell.angle_alpha   90.00
_cell.angle_beta   90.00
_cell.angle_gamma   90.00
#
_symmetry.space_group_name_H-M   'P 1'
#
loop_
_entity.id
_entity.type
_entity.pdbx_description
1 polymer ?
#
loop_
_entity_poly.entity_id
_entity_poly.type
_entity_poly.pdbx_seq_one_letter_code
_entity_poly.pdbx_strand_id
1 'polypeptide(L)'
;MHLSRLSRLVQDAKDVKDEYPEDGEDELDDDMAYTQDFANSEVTKHLQFYPEETTGPISEVWQAQRWKEYKPSKLTPMYSCGVRQFFVDELALLNDNSLVIPVAWIKRDGVLCADCLNVTPAITGWTIGANVRSVPAIQFQYNYYDVIERVGDEKITWAADAKPPNMPNKLRELAEGDNLMIPIWADNVSGNKSKQYNKHINMYLANSNIPGQLLQQEYFVRFVSTSPHATSPEQFSALKEQIEATHTKPIPCYNAETKRKSSHMGGNANCGCRRCKAGGPHTVTETDQGYHAMHYAG
;
A
#
# COMPACT_ATOMS: atom_id res chain seq x y z
N MET A 1 -27.61 -28.12 16.35
CA MET A 1 -28.43 -27.86 15.14
C MET A 1 -28.01 -26.63 14.34
N HIS A 2 -27.39 -25.59 14.92
CA HIS A 2 -26.97 -24.39 14.15
C HIS A 2 -25.61 -24.54 13.43
N LEU A 3 -24.64 -25.22 14.04
CA LEU A 3 -23.31 -25.45 13.44
C LEU A 3 -23.36 -26.37 12.20
N SER A 4 -24.30 -27.32 12.19
CA SER A 4 -24.51 -28.26 11.07
C SER A 4 -25.17 -27.63 9.84
N ARG A 5 -25.73 -26.41 9.96
CA ARG A 5 -26.32 -25.65 8.84
C ARG A 5 -25.28 -24.77 8.16
N LEU A 6 -24.38 -24.16 8.95
CA LEU A 6 -23.23 -23.40 8.45
C LEU A 6 -22.22 -24.30 7.72
N SER A 7 -21.93 -25.49 8.25
CA SER A 7 -21.05 -26.45 7.58
C SER A 7 -21.63 -26.95 6.26
N ARG A 8 -22.97 -27.06 6.17
CA ARG A 8 -23.68 -27.51 4.98
C ARG A 8 -23.74 -26.42 3.91
N LEU A 9 -23.96 -25.16 4.28
CA LEU A 9 -23.89 -24.02 3.35
C LEU A 9 -22.47 -23.79 2.80
N VAL A 10 -21.43 -24.03 3.61
CA VAL A 10 -20.03 -23.97 3.14
C VAL A 10 -19.68 -25.15 2.24
N GLN A 11 -20.31 -26.32 2.46
CA GLN A 11 -20.11 -27.48 1.60
C GLN A 11 -20.91 -27.37 0.30
N ASP A 12 -22.16 -26.90 0.35
CA ASP A 12 -23.00 -26.65 -0.83
C ASP A 12 -22.36 -25.56 -1.73
N ALA A 13 -21.68 -24.56 -1.15
CA ALA A 13 -20.91 -23.56 -1.91
C ALA A 13 -19.60 -24.12 -2.52
N LYS A 14 -19.09 -25.24 -2.01
CA LYS A 14 -17.93 -25.96 -2.58
C LYS A 14 -18.37 -26.98 -3.63
N ASP A 15 -19.49 -27.66 -3.42
CA ASP A 15 -20.00 -28.69 -4.30
C ASP A 15 -20.59 -28.08 -5.60
N VAL A 16 -21.16 -26.87 -5.54
CA VAL A 16 -21.52 -26.06 -6.74
C VAL A 16 -20.28 -25.73 -7.60
N LYS A 17 -19.09 -25.70 -7.00
CA LYS A 17 -17.81 -25.45 -7.68
C LYS A 17 -17.26 -26.67 -8.42
N ASP A 18 -17.69 -27.89 -8.05
CA ASP A 18 -17.20 -29.15 -8.62
C ASP A 18 -18.14 -29.72 -9.71
N GLU A 19 -19.37 -29.23 -9.83
CA GLU A 19 -20.39 -29.78 -10.75
C GLU A 19 -20.42 -29.10 -12.14
N TYR A 20 -19.75 -27.94 -12.31
CA TYR A 20 -19.63 -27.23 -13.60
C TYR A 20 -18.18 -26.78 -13.87
N PRO A 21 -17.35 -27.63 -14.50
CA PRO A 21 -16.04 -27.22 -14.97
C PRO A 21 -16.18 -26.59 -16.35
N GLU A 22 -16.55 -25.30 -16.41
CA GLU A 22 -16.44 -24.51 -17.63
C GLU A 22 -15.60 -23.26 -17.36
N ASP A 23 -14.33 -23.38 -17.74
CA ASP A 23 -13.48 -22.38 -18.38
C ASP A 23 -13.95 -20.91 -18.37
N GLY A 24 -13.34 -20.11 -17.50
CA GLY A 24 -13.28 -18.65 -17.63
C GLY A 24 -14.11 -17.87 -16.62
N GLU A 25 -13.41 -17.09 -15.79
CA GLU A 25 -13.88 -15.80 -15.23
C GLU A 25 -15.19 -15.82 -14.42
N ASP A 26 -15.14 -16.33 -13.19
CA ASP A 26 -16.09 -15.97 -12.11
C ASP A 26 -15.35 -15.92 -10.75
N GLU A 27 -14.16 -15.29 -10.74
CA GLU A 27 -13.67 -14.68 -9.50
C GLU A 27 -14.49 -13.41 -9.28
N LEU A 28 -15.01 -13.19 -8.07
CA LEU A 28 -15.67 -11.93 -7.70
C LEU A 28 -14.78 -10.75 -8.12
N ASP A 29 -15.26 -9.99 -9.10
CA ASP A 29 -14.54 -8.99 -9.90
C ASP A 29 -14.15 -7.71 -9.12
N ASP A 30 -14.11 -7.77 -7.78
CA ASP A 30 -13.79 -6.65 -6.90
C ASP A 30 -12.30 -6.26 -7.00
N ASP A 31 -11.43 -7.22 -7.29
CA ASP A 31 -10.01 -6.99 -7.57
C ASP A 31 -9.80 -6.16 -8.86
N MET A 32 -10.75 -6.23 -9.81
CA MET A 32 -10.69 -5.53 -11.09
C MET A 32 -11.09 -4.04 -11.00
N ALA A 33 -11.90 -3.65 -10.02
CA ALA A 33 -12.45 -2.30 -9.98
C ALA A 33 -11.38 -1.21 -9.77
N TYR A 34 -10.43 -1.43 -8.86
CA TYR A 34 -9.37 -0.45 -8.57
C TYR A 34 -8.18 -0.54 -9.53
N THR A 35 -7.89 -1.73 -10.06
CA THR A 35 -6.81 -1.90 -11.03
C THR A 35 -7.08 -1.08 -12.31
N GLN A 36 -8.35 -0.86 -12.65
CA GLN A 36 -8.76 0.03 -13.75
C GLN A 36 -8.37 1.49 -13.53
N ASP A 37 -8.51 2.02 -12.30
CA ASP A 37 -8.15 3.42 -11.98
C ASP A 37 -6.64 3.63 -12.13
N PHE A 38 -5.83 2.63 -11.77
CA PHE A 38 -4.39 2.64 -11.98
C PHE A 38 -4.00 2.44 -13.45
N ALA A 39 -4.77 1.68 -14.23
CA ALA A 39 -4.48 1.42 -15.64
C ALA A 39 -4.90 2.57 -16.56
N ASN A 40 -5.78 3.46 -16.10
CA ASN A 40 -6.28 4.60 -16.87
C ASN A 40 -5.41 5.86 -16.65
N SER A 41 -4.61 6.25 -17.64
CA SER A 41 -3.74 7.44 -17.57
C SER A 41 -4.48 8.74 -17.27
N GLU A 42 -5.75 8.86 -17.65
CA GLU A 42 -6.56 10.04 -17.34
C GLU A 42 -6.96 10.10 -15.87
N VAL A 43 -7.01 8.96 -15.19
CA VAL A 43 -7.36 8.86 -13.76
C VAL A 43 -6.10 8.84 -12.90
N THR A 44 -5.08 8.07 -13.28
CA THR A 44 -3.88 7.82 -12.47
C THR A 44 -3.12 9.10 -12.13
N LYS A 45 -3.09 10.09 -13.04
CA LYS A 45 -2.48 11.42 -12.81
C LYS A 45 -3.11 12.21 -11.66
N HIS A 46 -4.33 11.85 -11.27
CA HIS A 46 -5.07 12.51 -10.19
C HIS A 46 -4.96 11.77 -8.85
N LEU A 47 -4.41 10.55 -8.82
CA LEU A 47 -4.33 9.77 -7.58
C LEU A 47 -3.40 10.44 -6.55
N GLN A 48 -3.87 10.52 -5.30
CA GLN A 48 -3.09 10.96 -4.14
C GLN A 48 -3.00 9.83 -3.12
N PHE A 49 -1.78 9.38 -2.82
CA PHE A 49 -1.53 8.28 -1.88
C PHE A 49 -1.07 8.75 -0.49
N TYR A 50 -0.65 10.00 -0.38
CA TYR A 50 -0.13 10.56 0.86
C TYR A 50 -1.21 11.42 1.55
N PRO A 51 -1.35 11.31 2.87
CA PRO A 51 -2.16 12.27 3.62
C PRO A 51 -1.62 13.68 3.43
N GLU A 52 -2.51 14.67 3.50
CA GLU A 52 -2.16 16.09 3.36
C GLU A 52 -2.61 16.87 4.59
N GLU A 53 -1.71 17.68 5.14
CA GLU A 53 -2.08 18.66 6.16
C GLU A 53 -2.40 19.99 5.50
N THR A 54 -3.64 20.42 5.67
CA THR A 54 -4.11 21.74 5.23
C THR A 54 -4.52 22.57 6.44
N THR A 55 -4.28 23.87 6.37
CA THR A 55 -4.76 24.87 7.34
C THR A 55 -6.14 25.41 6.97
N GLY A 56 -6.57 25.17 5.72
CA GLY A 56 -7.85 25.62 5.18
C GLY A 56 -8.99 24.62 5.39
N PRO A 57 -10.16 24.87 4.76
CA PRO A 57 -11.25 23.90 4.76
C PRO A 57 -10.81 22.59 4.08
N ILE A 58 -11.31 21.48 4.62
CA ILE A 58 -11.10 20.15 4.04
C ILE A 58 -11.95 20.05 2.77
N SER A 59 -11.32 19.82 1.63
CA SER A 59 -11.99 19.52 0.37
C SER A 59 -11.81 18.07 -0.07
N GLU A 60 -10.75 17.41 0.42
CA GLU A 60 -10.34 16.09 -0.04
C GLU A 60 -10.26 15.07 1.09
N VAL A 61 -10.44 13.79 0.75
CA VAL A 61 -10.49 12.73 1.76
C VAL A 61 -9.13 12.56 2.46
N TRP A 62 -8.01 12.69 1.75
CA TRP A 62 -6.65 12.61 2.31
C TRP A 62 -6.26 13.80 3.21
N GLN A 63 -7.10 14.84 3.27
CA GLN A 63 -6.97 15.96 4.21
C GLN A 63 -7.75 15.72 5.51
N ALA A 64 -8.63 14.72 5.54
CA ALA A 64 -9.48 14.45 6.69
C ALA A 64 -8.67 13.86 7.86
N GLN A 65 -9.06 14.26 9.08
CA GLN A 65 -8.41 13.81 10.33
C GLN A 65 -8.35 12.27 10.45
N ARG A 66 -9.30 11.56 9.82
CA ARG A 66 -9.36 10.10 9.79
C ARG A 66 -8.08 9.46 9.26
N TRP A 67 -7.35 10.12 8.35
CA TRP A 67 -6.05 9.61 7.87
C TRP A 67 -4.99 9.56 8.97
N LYS A 68 -5.10 10.44 9.98
CA LYS A 68 -4.19 10.47 11.14
C LYS A 68 -4.52 9.41 12.20
N GLU A 69 -5.69 8.77 12.10
CA GLU A 69 -6.08 7.68 13.02
C GLU A 69 -5.42 6.34 12.63
N TYR A 70 -5.00 6.19 11.38
CA TYR A 70 -4.31 4.99 10.93
C TYR A 70 -2.85 5.00 11.42
N LYS A 71 -2.38 3.82 11.85
CA LYS A 71 -0.95 3.62 12.11
C LYS A 71 -0.17 3.90 10.83
N PRO A 72 1.03 4.50 10.89
CA PRO A 72 1.80 4.77 9.68
C PRO A 72 2.11 3.54 8.83
N SER A 73 2.22 2.35 9.45
CA SER A 73 2.36 1.07 8.74
C SER A 73 1.13 0.65 7.90
N LYS A 74 -0.02 1.31 8.08
CA LYS A 74 -1.23 1.13 7.27
C LYS A 74 -1.41 2.24 6.23
N LEU A 75 -0.58 3.28 6.28
CA LEU A 75 -0.52 4.33 5.27
C LEU A 75 0.55 3.97 4.23
N THR A 76 0.63 4.76 3.16
CA THR A 76 1.63 4.56 2.10
C THR A 76 3.03 4.55 2.71
N PRO A 77 3.69 3.38 2.79
CA PRO A 77 4.82 3.17 3.68
C PRO A 77 6.13 3.66 3.06
N MET A 78 6.10 4.10 1.80
CA MET A 78 7.28 4.34 0.99
C MET A 78 7.15 5.63 0.20
N TYR A 79 8.27 6.31 0.06
CA TYR A 79 8.52 7.33 -0.95
C TYR A 79 9.60 6.84 -1.93
N SER A 80 9.35 6.99 -3.23
CA SER A 80 10.32 6.68 -4.27
C SER A 80 10.86 7.95 -4.91
N CYS A 81 12.18 8.10 -4.92
CA CYS A 81 12.91 9.19 -5.58
C CYS A 81 13.92 8.59 -6.55
N GLY A 82 13.59 8.61 -7.84
CA GLY A 82 14.39 7.99 -8.89
C GLY A 82 14.50 6.48 -8.70
N VAL A 83 15.72 6.00 -8.39
CA VAL A 83 16.01 4.58 -8.13
C VAL A 83 15.94 4.22 -6.64
N ARG A 84 15.97 5.23 -5.76
CA ARG A 84 15.96 4.99 -4.31
C ARG A 84 14.55 4.96 -3.77
N GLN A 85 14.32 3.99 -2.88
CA GLN A 85 13.08 3.86 -2.13
C GLN A 85 13.37 4.04 -0.64
N PHE A 86 12.61 4.94 -0.02
CA PHE A 86 12.69 5.28 1.40
C PHE A 86 11.44 4.77 2.09
N PHE A 87 11.59 3.78 2.96
CA PHE A 87 10.48 3.22 3.72
C PHE A 87 10.41 3.86 5.09
N VAL A 88 9.19 3.97 5.63
CA VAL A 88 8.99 4.22 7.05
C VAL A 88 9.67 3.14 7.88
N ASP A 89 10.05 3.47 9.11
CA ASP A 89 10.72 2.57 10.04
C ASP A 89 12.08 2.06 9.55
N GLU A 90 12.73 2.77 8.62
CA GLU A 90 14.07 2.46 8.14
C GLU A 90 15.03 3.64 8.26
N LEU A 91 16.31 3.34 8.49
CA LEU A 91 17.33 4.36 8.53
C LEU A 91 17.51 5.00 7.14
N ALA A 92 17.63 6.32 7.12
CA ALA A 92 17.99 7.09 5.94
C ALA A 92 19.01 8.16 6.31
N LEU A 93 19.88 8.50 5.35
CA LEU A 93 20.81 9.61 5.45
C LEU A 93 20.29 10.78 4.62
N LEU A 94 20.20 11.95 5.25
CA LEU A 94 19.85 13.20 4.61
C LEU A 94 21.08 13.86 3.97
N ASN A 95 20.84 14.82 3.08
CA ASN A 95 21.87 15.60 2.39
C ASN A 95 22.74 16.46 3.33
N ASP A 96 22.27 16.77 4.54
CA ASP A 96 23.02 17.45 5.60
C ASP A 96 23.88 16.48 6.45
N ASN A 97 23.97 15.21 6.03
CA ASN A 97 24.59 14.09 6.74
C ASN A 97 23.93 13.69 8.06
N SER A 98 22.73 14.17 8.35
CA SER A 98 21.97 13.69 9.51
C SER A 98 21.28 12.35 9.21
N LEU A 99 21.30 11.47 10.21
CA LEU A 99 20.64 10.17 10.14
C LEU A 99 19.25 10.28 10.75
N VAL A 100 18.26 9.72 10.05
CA VAL A 100 16.86 9.77 10.46
C VAL A 100 16.16 8.44 10.22
N ILE A 101 15.07 8.23 10.95
CA ILE A 101 14.09 7.18 10.70
C ILE A 101 12.76 7.88 10.40
N PRO A 102 12.25 7.84 9.14
CA PRO A 102 10.94 8.38 8.83
C PRO A 102 9.88 7.47 9.45
N VAL A 103 8.90 8.07 10.11
CA VAL A 103 7.77 7.37 10.72
C VAL A 103 6.49 7.53 9.91
N ALA A 104 6.32 8.60 9.15
CA ALA A 104 5.16 8.83 8.28
C ALA A 104 5.50 9.77 7.12
N TRP A 105 4.90 9.54 5.95
CA TRP A 105 4.97 10.43 4.78
C TRP A 105 3.70 11.27 4.70
N ILE A 106 3.85 12.59 4.64
CA ILE A 106 2.75 13.56 4.72
C ILE A 106 3.05 14.74 3.80
N LYS A 107 2.05 15.17 3.04
CA LYS A 107 2.12 16.36 2.19
C LYS A 107 1.77 17.60 3.01
N ARG A 108 2.63 18.62 2.98
CA ARG A 108 2.46 19.90 3.68
C ARG A 108 2.72 21.03 2.70
N ASP A 109 1.75 21.93 2.52
CA ASP A 109 1.85 23.05 1.58
C ASP A 109 2.29 22.64 0.16
N GLY A 110 1.76 21.52 -0.33
CA GLY A 110 2.10 20.97 -1.64
C GLY A 110 3.40 20.16 -1.69
N VAL A 111 4.22 20.17 -0.64
CA VAL A 111 5.51 19.48 -0.57
C VAL A 111 5.40 18.18 0.22
N LEU A 112 5.89 17.08 -0.36
CA LEU A 112 5.98 15.82 0.38
C LEU A 112 7.07 15.92 1.45
N CYS A 113 6.69 15.67 2.70
CA CYS A 113 7.57 15.63 3.87
C CYS A 113 7.48 14.24 4.52
N ALA A 114 8.49 13.93 5.33
CA ALA A 114 8.45 12.82 6.27
C ALA A 114 8.58 13.35 7.70
N ASP A 115 7.72 12.86 8.58
CA ASP A 115 7.96 12.98 10.02
C ASP A 115 9.04 11.98 10.41
N CYS A 116 10.09 12.46 11.07
CA CYS A 116 11.32 11.71 11.28
C CYS A 116 11.78 11.76 12.74
N LEU A 117 12.27 10.62 13.24
CA LEU A 117 13.06 10.53 14.45
C LEU A 117 14.54 10.66 14.10
N ASN A 118 15.29 11.45 14.88
CA ASN A 118 16.72 11.61 14.66
C ASN A 118 17.50 10.42 15.22
N VAL A 119 18.54 10.02 14.50
CA VAL A 119 19.46 8.98 14.94
C VAL A 119 20.84 9.59 15.13
N THR A 120 21.41 9.41 16.31
CA THR A 120 22.73 9.92 16.66
C THR A 120 23.67 8.75 16.93
N PRO A 121 24.70 8.55 16.08
CA PRO A 121 25.77 7.61 16.35
C PRO A 121 26.53 8.03 17.62
N ALA A 122 26.77 7.09 18.54
CA ALA A 122 27.61 7.30 19.72
C ALA A 122 28.48 6.07 20.00
N ILE A 123 29.54 6.25 20.79
CA ILE A 123 30.51 5.19 21.12
C ILE A 123 29.83 4.02 21.85
N THR A 124 28.85 4.32 22.70
CA THR A 124 28.06 3.33 23.47
C THR A 124 26.94 2.68 22.65
N GLY A 125 26.85 3.00 21.36
CA GLY A 125 25.79 2.57 20.47
C GLY A 125 24.92 3.74 19.99
N TRP A 126 24.25 3.53 18.87
CA TRP A 126 23.40 4.53 18.22
C TRP A 126 22.13 4.73 19.02
N THR A 127 21.67 5.98 19.07
CA THR A 127 20.49 6.40 19.85
C THR A 127 19.43 6.98 18.95
N ILE A 128 18.16 6.83 19.33
CA ILE A 128 17.01 7.39 18.62
C ILE A 128 16.42 8.49 19.49
N GLY A 129 16.43 9.72 18.98
CA GLY A 129 15.80 10.86 19.65
C GLY A 129 14.28 10.70 19.71
N ALA A 130 13.67 11.16 20.80
CA ALA A 130 12.22 11.11 20.98
C ALA A 130 11.46 12.19 20.19
N ASN A 131 12.15 13.25 19.78
CA ASN A 131 11.53 14.38 19.08
C ASN A 131 11.34 14.06 17.59
N VAL A 132 10.09 14.17 17.14
CA VAL A 132 9.75 14.09 15.72
C VAL A 132 9.98 15.44 15.07
N ARG A 133 10.69 15.46 13.94
CA ARG A 133 10.82 16.64 13.07
C ARG A 133 10.30 16.34 11.66
N SER A 134 9.69 17.34 11.03
CA SER A 134 9.29 17.26 9.63
C SER A 134 10.48 17.54 8.72
N VAL A 135 10.78 16.62 7.80
CA VAL A 135 11.88 16.71 6.83
C VAL A 135 11.31 16.64 5.42
N PRO A 136 11.59 17.60 4.53
CA PRO A 136 11.19 17.50 3.13
C PRO A 136 11.78 16.26 2.44
N ALA A 137 10.96 15.57 1.64
CA ALA A 137 11.35 14.34 0.96
C ALA A 137 12.58 14.51 0.04
N ILE A 138 12.79 15.72 -0.50
CA ILE A 138 13.95 16.07 -1.32
C ILE A 138 15.29 16.03 -0.57
N GLN A 139 15.29 16.10 0.77
CA GLN A 139 16.51 16.02 1.57
C GLN A 139 17.02 14.58 1.73
N PHE A 140 16.17 13.58 1.46
CA PHE A 140 16.53 12.18 1.57
C PHE A 140 17.52 11.79 0.47
N GLN A 141 18.75 11.50 0.86
CA GLN A 141 19.83 11.22 -0.09
C GLN A 141 20.06 9.72 -0.26
N TYR A 142 20.11 8.97 0.85
CA TYR A 142 20.50 7.56 0.84
C TYR A 142 19.61 6.71 1.72
N ASN A 143 19.20 5.55 1.21
CA ASN A 143 18.29 4.65 1.91
C ASN A 143 19.05 3.74 2.88
N TYR A 144 18.32 2.85 3.56
CA TYR A 144 18.89 1.93 4.55
C TYR A 144 20.06 1.09 4.02
N TYR A 145 19.95 0.55 2.81
CA TYR A 145 21.01 -0.27 2.21
C TYR A 145 22.26 0.55 1.93
N ASP A 146 22.10 1.74 1.36
CA ASP A 146 23.20 2.68 1.12
C ASP A 146 23.89 3.10 2.43
N VAL A 147 23.12 3.21 3.53
CA VAL A 147 23.65 3.58 4.84
C VAL A 147 24.46 2.44 5.45
N ILE A 148 23.93 1.21 5.44
CA ILE A 148 24.67 0.03 5.94
C ILE A 148 25.99 -0.10 5.21
N GLU A 149 25.97 0.03 3.89
CA GLU A 149 27.19 -0.10 3.09
C GLU A 149 28.26 0.93 3.47
N ARG A 150 27.86 2.18 3.77
CA ARG A 150 28.79 3.21 4.24
C ARG A 150 29.35 2.95 5.63
N VAL A 151 28.54 2.38 6.52
CA VAL A 151 28.99 1.99 7.85
C VAL A 151 29.93 0.78 7.75
N GLY A 152 29.79 -0.04 6.71
CA GLY A 152 30.64 -1.19 6.44
C GLY A 152 30.23 -2.44 7.22
N ASP A 153 31.18 -3.36 7.44
CA ASP A 153 30.94 -4.63 8.14
C ASP A 153 30.60 -4.48 9.63
N GLU A 154 30.74 -3.27 10.18
CA GLU A 154 30.28 -2.96 11.53
C GLU A 154 28.75 -2.90 11.55
N LYS A 155 28.11 -3.97 12.02
CA LYS A 155 26.67 -3.95 12.29
C LYS A 155 26.35 -2.79 13.24
N ILE A 156 25.38 -1.97 12.83
CA ILE A 156 24.86 -0.87 13.65
C ILE A 156 24.52 -1.42 15.04
N THR A 157 25.30 -0.99 16.03
CA THR A 157 25.09 -1.36 17.43
C THR A 157 24.24 -0.28 18.06
N TRP A 158 23.02 -0.63 18.44
CA TRP A 158 22.11 0.29 19.12
C TRP A 158 22.42 0.36 20.62
N ALA A 159 22.21 1.52 21.22
CA ALA A 159 22.29 1.67 22.68
C ALA A 159 21.21 0.80 23.36
N ALA A 160 21.47 0.37 24.60
CA ALA A 160 20.60 -0.59 25.31
C ALA A 160 19.15 -0.09 25.53
N ASP A 161 18.96 1.22 25.58
CA ASP A 161 17.67 1.89 25.73
C ASP A 161 17.00 2.21 24.39
N ALA A 162 17.75 2.17 23.28
CA ALA A 162 17.20 2.39 21.96
C ALA A 162 16.30 1.20 21.56
N LYS A 163 15.10 1.51 21.07
CA LYS A 163 14.14 0.54 20.52
C LYS A 163 14.03 0.74 19.02
N PRO A 164 15.04 0.32 18.24
CA PRO A 164 15.01 0.46 16.80
C PRO A 164 13.87 -0.39 16.21
N PRO A 165 13.20 0.09 15.17
CA PRO A 165 12.29 -0.75 14.40
C PRO A 165 13.04 -1.88 13.70
N ASN A 166 12.29 -2.89 13.25
CA ASN A 166 12.86 -4.01 12.51
C ASN A 166 13.23 -3.56 11.08
N MET A 167 14.53 -3.45 10.81
CA MET A 167 15.09 -3.06 9.52
C MET A 167 15.81 -4.26 8.87
N PRO A 168 15.70 -4.47 7.54
CA PRO A 168 14.83 -3.73 6.62
C PRO A 168 13.34 -3.98 6.91
N ASN A 169 12.50 -3.03 6.55
CA ASN A 169 11.06 -3.07 6.76
C ASN A 169 10.48 -4.28 6.01
N LYS A 170 9.66 -5.08 6.69
CA LYS A 170 9.01 -6.28 6.11
C LYS A 170 8.15 -5.93 4.89
N LEU A 171 7.60 -4.72 4.86
CA LEU A 171 6.83 -4.21 3.72
C LEU A 171 7.69 -4.14 2.46
N ARG A 172 9.02 -4.05 2.53
CA ARG A 172 9.88 -4.15 1.33
C ARG A 172 9.70 -5.45 0.56
N GLU A 173 9.47 -6.57 1.24
CA GLU A 173 9.23 -7.86 0.58
C GLU A 173 7.86 -7.90 -0.10
N LEU A 174 6.91 -7.12 0.42
CA LEU A 174 5.56 -6.96 -0.12
C LEU A 174 5.49 -5.82 -1.17
N ALA A 175 6.43 -4.87 -1.15
CA ALA A 175 6.24 -3.56 -1.74
C ALA A 175 6.70 -3.44 -3.19
N GLU A 176 5.73 -3.02 -4.00
CA GLU A 176 5.69 -1.73 -4.71
C GLU A 176 4.25 -1.16 -4.63
N GLY A 177 3.52 -1.45 -3.55
CA GLY A 177 2.08 -1.18 -3.48
C GLY A 177 1.77 0.24 -3.02
N ASP A 178 0.98 0.96 -3.81
CA ASP A 178 0.29 2.17 -3.42
C ASP A 178 -0.91 1.81 -2.54
N ASN A 179 -1.12 2.51 -1.41
CA ASN A 179 -2.26 2.24 -0.56
C ASN A 179 -3.51 2.98 -1.04
N LEU A 180 -4.60 2.22 -1.21
CA LEU A 180 -5.91 2.77 -1.53
C LEU A 180 -6.79 2.85 -0.29
N MET A 181 -7.56 3.93 -0.21
CA MET A 181 -8.60 4.11 0.78
C MET A 181 -9.95 4.00 0.08
N ILE A 182 -10.74 3.02 0.49
CA ILE A 182 -11.93 2.58 -0.22
C ILE A 182 -13.14 2.72 0.72
N PRO A 183 -13.93 3.79 0.59
CA PRO A 183 -15.27 3.84 1.13
C PRO A 183 -16.14 2.79 0.45
N ILE A 184 -16.78 1.98 1.27
CA ILE A 184 -17.77 0.99 0.85
C ILE A 184 -19.08 1.34 1.53
N TRP A 185 -20.17 1.34 0.78
CA TRP A 185 -21.50 1.56 1.32
C TRP A 185 -22.52 0.59 0.74
N ALA A 186 -23.59 0.39 1.50
CA ALA A 186 -24.71 -0.44 1.11
C ALA A 186 -25.90 0.45 0.76
N ASP A 187 -26.59 0.16 -0.34
CA ASP A 187 -27.85 0.78 -0.70
C ASP A 187 -28.97 -0.27 -0.72
N ASN A 188 -30.11 0.11 -0.15
CA ASN A 188 -31.30 -0.73 -0.14
C ASN A 188 -32.26 -0.29 -1.24
N VAL A 189 -32.23 -0.98 -2.37
CA VAL A 189 -33.04 -0.66 -3.56
C VAL A 189 -34.47 -1.22 -3.51
N SER A 190 -34.97 -1.60 -2.32
CA SER A 190 -36.24 -2.29 -2.13
C SER A 190 -37.52 -1.43 -2.29
N GLY A 191 -37.50 -0.36 -3.08
CA GLY A 191 -38.57 0.64 -3.14
C GLY A 191 -38.99 1.11 -4.55
N ASN A 192 -38.46 0.51 -5.62
CA ASN A 192 -38.82 0.95 -6.97
C ASN A 192 -40.24 0.50 -7.34
N LYS A 193 -41.06 1.42 -7.89
CA LYS A 193 -42.51 1.22 -8.14
C LYS A 193 -42.86 0.02 -9.03
N SER A 194 -41.89 -0.53 -9.77
CA SER A 194 -42.05 -1.73 -10.62
C SER A 194 -41.42 -3.01 -10.07
N LYS A 195 -40.67 -2.96 -8.96
CA LYS A 195 -40.13 -4.14 -8.26
C LYS A 195 -40.69 -4.22 -6.84
N GLN A 196 -42.01 -4.22 -6.76
CA GLN A 196 -42.70 -4.70 -5.58
C GLN A 196 -42.21 -6.13 -5.32
N TYR A 197 -41.60 -6.40 -4.16
CA TYR A 197 -41.29 -7.72 -3.59
C TYR A 197 -39.87 -8.31 -3.67
N ASN A 198 -38.90 -7.74 -4.38
CA ASN A 198 -37.51 -8.23 -4.27
C ASN A 198 -36.62 -7.23 -3.52
N LYS A 199 -36.46 -7.44 -2.21
CA LYS A 199 -35.46 -6.74 -1.42
C LYS A 199 -34.08 -7.16 -1.93
N HIS A 200 -33.32 -6.20 -2.43
CA HIS A 200 -31.92 -6.39 -2.80
C HIS A 200 -31.10 -5.34 -2.06
N ILE A 201 -30.00 -5.79 -1.44
CA ILE A 201 -28.99 -4.91 -0.86
C ILE A 201 -27.83 -4.89 -1.84
N ASN A 202 -27.58 -3.73 -2.44
CA ASN A 202 -26.46 -3.50 -3.32
C ASN A 202 -25.30 -2.92 -2.52
N MET A 203 -24.09 -3.35 -2.86
CA MET A 203 -22.85 -2.84 -2.31
C MET A 203 -22.13 -2.05 -3.40
N TYR A 204 -21.62 -0.89 -3.01
CA TYR A 204 -20.85 0.00 -3.88
C TYR A 204 -19.56 0.41 -3.18
N LEU A 205 -18.58 0.75 -3.99
CA LEU A 205 -17.29 1.29 -3.55
C LEU A 205 -16.93 2.52 -4.39
N ALA A 206 -16.02 3.33 -3.84
CA ALA A 206 -15.31 4.36 -4.60
C ALA A 206 -13.86 4.44 -4.13
N ASN A 207 -12.97 4.96 -4.98
CA ASN A 207 -11.56 5.14 -4.66
C ASN A 207 -11.31 6.54 -4.08
N SER A 208 -11.15 6.68 -2.76
CA SER A 208 -10.96 7.98 -2.11
C SER A 208 -9.62 8.65 -2.36
N ASN A 209 -8.71 8.01 -3.09
CA ASN A 209 -7.46 8.63 -3.53
C ASN A 209 -7.68 9.54 -4.75
N ILE A 210 -8.91 9.63 -5.27
CA ILE A 210 -9.30 10.49 -6.38
C ILE A 210 -9.93 11.79 -5.84
N PRO A 211 -9.67 12.97 -6.46
CA PRO A 211 -10.27 14.23 -6.05
C PRO A 211 -11.80 14.18 -5.96
N GLY A 212 -12.34 14.83 -4.92
CA GLY A 212 -13.77 14.84 -4.61
C GLY A 212 -14.64 15.36 -5.77
N GLN A 213 -14.13 16.31 -6.56
CA GLN A 213 -14.83 16.80 -7.77
C GLN A 213 -15.02 15.70 -8.82
N LEU A 214 -14.05 14.80 -8.98
CA LEU A 214 -14.15 13.66 -9.89
C LEU A 214 -15.05 12.58 -9.31
N LEU A 215 -14.94 12.29 -8.00
CA LEU A 215 -15.77 11.29 -7.32
C LEU A 215 -17.28 11.55 -7.38
N GLN A 216 -17.71 12.77 -7.69
CA GLN A 216 -19.12 13.09 -7.93
C GLN A 216 -19.66 12.57 -9.26
N GLN A 217 -18.78 12.08 -10.16
CA GLN A 217 -19.17 11.49 -11.44
C GLN A 217 -19.52 10.01 -11.26
N GLU A 218 -20.55 9.56 -11.97
CA GLU A 218 -21.03 8.16 -11.95
C GLU A 218 -19.92 7.15 -12.30
N TYR A 219 -18.94 7.55 -13.12
CA TYR A 219 -17.81 6.72 -13.53
C TYR A 219 -17.02 6.12 -12.35
N PHE A 220 -16.92 6.85 -11.23
CA PHE A 220 -16.10 6.43 -10.08
C PHE A 220 -16.88 5.64 -9.02
N VAL A 221 -18.19 5.48 -9.19
CA VAL A 221 -19.00 4.60 -8.34
C VAL A 221 -18.95 3.19 -8.94
N ARG A 222 -18.34 2.25 -8.23
CA ARG A 222 -18.23 0.86 -8.71
C ARG A 222 -19.22 -0.02 -7.96
N PHE A 223 -19.90 -0.86 -8.71
CA PHE A 223 -20.74 -1.92 -8.16
C PHE A 223 -19.86 -3.08 -7.71
N VAL A 224 -20.15 -3.61 -6.53
CA VAL A 224 -19.42 -4.71 -5.90
C VAL A 224 -20.25 -5.98 -5.97
N SER A 225 -21.41 -5.94 -5.31
CA SER A 225 -22.28 -7.11 -5.20
C SER A 225 -23.72 -6.70 -4.94
N THR A 226 -24.63 -7.63 -5.20
CA THR A 226 -26.04 -7.52 -4.82
C THR A 226 -26.48 -8.82 -4.20
N SER A 227 -27.25 -8.76 -3.12
CA SER A 227 -27.85 -9.96 -2.55
C SER A 227 -29.31 -9.75 -2.14
N PRO A 228 -30.21 -10.68 -2.50
CA PRO A 228 -31.55 -10.72 -1.94
C PRO A 228 -31.61 -11.42 -0.57
N HIS A 229 -30.54 -12.13 -0.18
CA HIS A 229 -30.52 -12.97 1.01
C HIS A 229 -29.53 -12.47 2.07
N ALA A 230 -28.36 -12.01 1.66
CA ALA A 230 -27.34 -11.51 2.57
C ALA A 230 -27.65 -10.07 3.00
N THR A 231 -27.65 -9.86 4.31
CA THR A 231 -27.75 -8.55 4.93
C THR A 231 -26.49 -7.72 4.65
N SER A 232 -26.58 -6.39 4.80
CA SER A 232 -25.41 -5.51 4.59
C SER A 232 -24.20 -5.93 5.45
N PRO A 233 -24.34 -6.24 6.77
CA PRO A 233 -23.20 -6.68 7.57
C PRO A 233 -22.55 -7.98 7.10
N GLU A 234 -23.34 -8.94 6.60
CA GLU A 234 -22.81 -10.20 6.06
C GLU A 234 -21.96 -9.94 4.80
N GLN A 235 -22.45 -9.08 3.91
CA GLN A 235 -21.70 -8.67 2.72
C GLN A 235 -20.43 -7.87 3.10
N PHE A 236 -20.52 -6.94 4.05
CA PHE A 236 -19.36 -6.22 4.58
C PHE A 236 -18.32 -7.14 5.23
N SER A 237 -18.74 -8.21 5.91
CA SER A 237 -17.83 -9.18 6.53
C SER A 237 -16.98 -9.88 5.48
N ALA A 238 -17.60 -10.33 4.39
CA ALA A 238 -16.89 -10.98 3.28
C ALA A 238 -15.88 -10.02 2.61
N LEU A 239 -16.30 -8.78 2.34
CA LEU A 239 -15.41 -7.75 1.76
C LEU A 239 -14.25 -7.40 2.70
N LYS A 240 -14.51 -7.32 4.00
CA LYS A 240 -13.47 -7.06 4.99
C LYS A 240 -12.39 -8.15 4.97
N GLU A 241 -12.78 -9.43 4.88
CA GLU A 241 -11.83 -10.54 4.79
C GLU A 241 -10.96 -10.45 3.53
N GLN A 242 -11.56 -10.09 2.38
CA GLN A 242 -10.82 -9.87 1.14
C GLN A 242 -9.82 -8.71 1.26
N ILE A 243 -10.24 -7.55 1.81
CA ILE A 243 -9.36 -6.40 2.04
C ILE A 243 -8.22 -6.77 3.00
N GLU A 244 -8.51 -7.49 4.08
CA GLU A 244 -7.49 -7.94 5.03
C GLU A 244 -6.48 -8.90 4.38
N ALA A 245 -6.93 -9.74 3.43
CA ALA A 245 -6.03 -10.61 2.66
C ALA A 245 -5.04 -9.79 1.79
N THR A 246 -5.47 -8.65 1.22
CA THR A 246 -4.60 -7.80 0.38
C THR A 246 -3.38 -7.24 1.13
N HIS A 247 -3.46 -7.07 2.46
CA HIS A 247 -2.32 -6.63 3.28
C HIS A 247 -1.17 -7.64 3.28
N THR A 248 -1.49 -8.93 3.09
CA THR A 248 -0.49 -10.01 3.03
C THR A 248 -0.15 -10.41 1.59
N LYS A 249 -1.11 -10.28 0.68
CA LYS A 249 -0.98 -10.58 -0.75
C LYS A 249 -1.52 -9.41 -1.57
N PRO A 250 -0.70 -8.37 -1.85
CA PRO A 250 -1.12 -7.22 -2.61
C PRO A 250 -1.61 -7.60 -4.02
N ILE A 251 -2.63 -6.89 -4.51
CA ILE A 251 -3.18 -7.10 -5.85
C ILE A 251 -2.23 -6.46 -6.87
N PRO A 252 -1.72 -7.22 -7.84
CA PRO A 252 -0.88 -6.67 -8.89
C PRO A 252 -1.71 -5.82 -9.87
N CYS A 253 -1.39 -4.54 -10.02
CA CYS A 253 -2.00 -3.67 -11.03
C CYS A 253 -0.95 -3.05 -11.96
N TYR A 254 -1.36 -2.47 -13.09
CA TYR A 254 -0.48 -1.65 -13.91
C TYR A 254 -0.77 -0.19 -13.60
N ASN A 255 0.25 0.58 -13.23
CA ASN A 255 0.14 2.01 -12.96
C ASN A 255 0.56 2.76 -14.24
N ALA A 256 -0.40 3.39 -14.91
CA ALA A 256 -0.22 4.06 -16.19
C ALA A 256 0.68 5.30 -16.13
N GLU A 257 0.70 5.98 -14.98
CA GLU A 257 1.54 7.15 -14.74
C GLU A 257 3.03 6.75 -14.65
N THR A 258 3.33 5.75 -13.82
CA THR A 258 4.70 5.26 -13.65
C THR A 258 5.15 4.30 -14.75
N LYS A 259 4.20 3.80 -15.56
CA LYS A 259 4.38 2.75 -16.58
C LYS A 259 4.97 1.45 -16.02
N ARG A 260 4.67 1.14 -14.76
CA ARG A 260 5.17 -0.04 -14.05
C ARG A 260 4.01 -0.92 -13.61
N LYS A 261 4.24 -2.23 -13.53
CA LYS A 261 3.35 -3.12 -12.78
C LYS A 261 3.63 -2.87 -11.29
N SER A 262 2.63 -2.49 -10.50
CA SER A 262 2.69 -2.22 -9.05
C SER A 262 3.00 -3.47 -8.18
N SER A 263 3.59 -4.49 -8.79
CA SER A 263 3.98 -5.76 -8.19
C SER A 263 5.31 -6.31 -8.70
N HIS A 264 5.91 -5.70 -9.72
CA HIS A 264 7.20 -6.14 -10.25
C HIS A 264 8.25 -5.11 -9.89
N MET A 265 9.21 -5.50 -9.03
CA MET A 265 10.34 -4.64 -8.69
C MET A 265 10.93 -4.05 -9.98
N GLY A 266 10.92 -2.72 -10.09
CA GLY A 266 11.44 -2.04 -11.27
C GLY A 266 12.88 -2.48 -11.54
N GLY A 267 13.33 -2.48 -12.80
CA GLY A 267 14.67 -2.96 -13.17
C GLY A 267 15.85 -2.27 -12.46
N ASN A 268 15.60 -1.14 -11.78
CA ASN A 268 16.58 -0.38 -11.02
C ASN A 268 16.33 -0.41 -9.49
N ALA A 269 15.46 -1.30 -8.99
CA ALA A 269 15.32 -1.51 -7.55
C ALA A 269 16.55 -2.27 -7.02
N ASN A 270 16.92 -2.01 -5.75
CA ASN A 270 18.03 -2.71 -5.10
C ASN A 270 17.89 -4.25 -5.16
N CYS A 271 16.69 -4.79 -5.30
CA CYS A 271 16.48 -6.19 -5.66
C CYS A 271 15.62 -6.25 -6.93
N GLY A 272 16.06 -6.95 -7.97
CA GLY A 272 15.39 -6.94 -9.27
C GLY A 272 14.21 -7.92 -9.38
N CYS A 273 14.16 -8.95 -8.53
CA CYS A 273 13.09 -9.95 -8.55
C CYS A 273 12.69 -10.42 -7.14
N ARG A 274 11.37 -10.52 -6.90
CA ARG A 274 10.79 -10.88 -5.59
C ARG A 274 11.08 -12.32 -5.18
N ARG A 275 11.40 -13.18 -6.15
CA ARG A 275 11.61 -14.62 -5.92
C ARG A 275 13.06 -14.97 -5.60
N CYS A 276 14.00 -14.42 -6.36
CA CYS A 276 15.42 -14.72 -6.13
C CYS A 276 16.06 -13.79 -5.10
N LYS A 277 15.44 -12.64 -4.78
CA LYS A 277 16.04 -11.56 -3.98
C LYS A 277 17.43 -11.16 -4.49
N ALA A 278 17.74 -11.47 -5.76
CA ALA A 278 19.00 -11.13 -6.38
C ALA A 278 19.04 -9.63 -6.64
N GLY A 279 20.15 -9.03 -6.26
CA GLY A 279 20.40 -7.59 -6.23
C GLY A 279 21.24 -7.22 -5.02
N GLY A 280 21.35 -5.92 -4.77
CA GLY A 280 22.06 -5.33 -3.66
C GLY A 280 22.08 -3.81 -3.77
N PRO A 281 22.90 -3.14 -2.95
CA PRO A 281 23.22 -1.73 -3.14
C PRO A 281 23.72 -1.45 -4.57
N HIS A 282 23.47 -0.24 -5.07
CA HIS A 282 23.80 0.11 -6.45
C HIS A 282 25.29 -0.07 -6.76
N THR A 283 26.14 0.33 -5.83
CA THR A 283 27.60 0.13 -5.85
C THR A 283 28.03 -1.32 -6.12
N VAL A 284 27.26 -2.31 -5.65
CA VAL A 284 27.51 -3.73 -5.89
C VAL A 284 26.94 -4.13 -7.24
N THR A 285 25.69 -3.75 -7.52
CA THR A 285 24.99 -4.13 -8.77
C THR A 285 25.58 -3.47 -10.03
N GLU A 286 26.27 -2.34 -9.89
CA GLU A 286 26.95 -1.61 -10.96
C GLU A 286 28.39 -2.11 -11.21
N THR A 287 28.91 -3.02 -10.37
CA THR A 287 30.19 -3.68 -10.65
C THR A 287 30.03 -4.79 -11.69
N ASP A 288 31.09 -5.10 -12.43
CA ASP A 288 31.11 -6.25 -13.35
C ASP A 288 30.72 -7.56 -12.62
N GLN A 289 31.22 -7.77 -11.40
CA GLN A 289 30.87 -8.95 -10.59
C GLN A 289 29.38 -9.00 -10.24
N GLY A 290 28.79 -7.88 -9.79
CA GLY A 290 27.38 -7.80 -9.48
C GLY A 290 26.50 -7.97 -10.72
N TYR A 291 26.89 -7.36 -11.84
CA TYR A 291 26.23 -7.54 -13.13
C TYR A 291 26.23 -9.02 -13.56
N HIS A 292 27.39 -9.68 -13.52
CA HIS A 292 27.49 -11.11 -13.84
C HIS A 292 26.66 -11.97 -12.87
N ALA A 293 26.67 -11.70 -11.57
CA ALA A 293 25.87 -12.43 -10.60
C ALA A 293 24.34 -12.31 -10.83
N MET A 294 23.88 -11.21 -11.43
CA MET A 294 22.45 -10.99 -11.72
C MET A 294 22.03 -11.49 -13.11
N HIS A 295 22.93 -11.50 -14.09
CA HIS A 295 22.58 -11.68 -15.50
C HIS A 295 23.24 -12.88 -16.20
N TYR A 296 24.24 -13.52 -15.59
CA TYR A 296 24.74 -14.80 -16.09
C TYR A 296 23.94 -15.95 -15.48
N ALA A 297 23.22 -16.67 -16.34
CA ALA A 297 22.80 -18.03 -16.02
C ALA A 297 24.06 -18.91 -16.02
N GLY A 298 24.31 -19.61 -14.92
CA GLY A 298 25.31 -20.70 -14.89
C GLY A 298 24.99 -21.76 -15.93
#